data_AF-A0A7X7WDE1-F1
#
_entry.id   AF-A0A7X7WDE1-F1
#
_cell.length_a   1.000
_cell.length_b   1.000
_cell.length_c   1.000
_cell.angle_alpha   90.00
_cell.angle_beta   90.00
_cell.angle_gamma   90.00
#
_symmetry.space_group_name_H-M   'P 1'
#
loop_
_entity.id
_entity.type
_entity.pdbx_description
1 polymer ?
#
loop_
_entity_poly.entity_id
_entity_poly.type
_entity_poly.pdbx_seq_one_letter_code
_entity_poly.pdbx_strand_id
1 'polypeptide(L)'
;MDEKTKEKYMTAAIICFALILSSFIMAGVVFIFITLGINTGFLDLMEMAYLTNILRPALYLIALSFLFVSRFVDEKILKNKFSSQDEILKALLYSSTIKGALGELCALNGFILFIFTGNLWDFLLLFSVSLIYGIYNFPRKTFWEDFIRSVKTGAVNPS
;
A
#
# COMPACT_ATOMS: atom_id res chain seq x y z
N MET A 1 -16.58 -6.09 -20.27
CA MET A 1 -15.70 -4.90 -20.17
C MET A 1 -15.42 -4.34 -21.55
N ASP A 2 -15.69 -3.05 -21.77
CA ASP A 2 -15.22 -2.34 -22.97
C ASP A 2 -13.69 -2.19 -22.96
N GLU A 3 -13.09 -1.92 -24.11
CA GLU A 3 -11.64 -1.86 -24.30
C GLU A 3 -10.97 -0.81 -23.40
N LYS A 4 -11.59 0.36 -23.24
CA LYS A 4 -11.07 1.45 -22.41
C LYS A 4 -11.07 1.09 -20.93
N THR A 5 -12.15 0.47 -20.43
CA THR A 5 -12.18 -0.04 -19.05
C THR A 5 -11.12 -1.11 -18.82
N LYS A 6 -10.89 -2.01 -19.80
CA LYS A 6 -9.85 -3.04 -19.73
C LYS A 6 -8.45 -2.43 -19.62
N GLU A 7 -8.15 -1.43 -20.45
CA GLU A 7 -6.88 -0.72 -20.44
C GLU A 7 -6.60 -0.10 -19.06
N LYS A 8 -7.56 0.68 -18.52
CA LYS A 8 -7.38 1.34 -17.21
C LYS A 8 -7.27 0.36 -16.05
N TYR A 9 -8.05 -0.72 -16.08
CA TYR A 9 -7.92 -1.81 -15.12
C TYR A 9 -6.52 -2.43 -15.17
N MET A 10 -6.02 -2.75 -16.37
CA MET A 10 -4.68 -3.32 -16.53
C MET A 10 -3.60 -2.36 -16.02
N THR A 11 -3.70 -1.06 -16.31
CA THR A 11 -2.78 -0.06 -15.76
C THR A 11 -2.79 -0.10 -14.23
N ALA A 12 -3.97 -0.07 -13.60
CA ALA A 12 -4.09 -0.13 -12.14
C ALA A 12 -3.46 -1.41 -11.56
N ALA A 13 -3.76 -2.56 -12.18
CA ALA A 13 -3.24 -3.86 -11.75
C ALA A 13 -1.72 -3.96 -11.88
N ILE A 14 -1.14 -3.48 -12.98
CA ILE A 14 0.31 -3.43 -13.18
C ILE A 14 0.98 -2.55 -12.12
N ILE A 15 0.42 -1.37 -11.83
CA ILE A 15 0.96 -0.49 -10.79
C ILE A 15 0.91 -1.17 -9.43
N CYS A 16 -0.23 -1.75 -9.04
CA CYS A 16 -0.36 -2.43 -7.75
C CYS A 16 0.57 -3.64 -7.65
N PHE A 17 0.73 -4.39 -8.74
CA PHE A 17 1.67 -5.50 -8.81
C PHE A 17 3.13 -5.02 -8.67
N ALA A 18 3.50 -3.92 -9.33
CA ALA A 18 4.83 -3.33 -9.21
C ALA A 18 5.14 -2.87 -7.77
N LEU A 19 4.16 -2.32 -7.06
CA LEU A 19 4.28 -1.91 -5.65
C LEU A 19 4.43 -3.11 -4.69
N ILE A 20 3.71 -4.20 -4.96
CA ILE A 20 3.90 -5.44 -4.21
C ILE A 20 5.31 -6.00 -4.49
N LEU A 21 5.73 -6.01 -5.75
CA LEU A 21 7.05 -6.49 -6.14
C LEU A 21 8.17 -5.65 -5.54
N SER A 22 8.03 -4.32 -5.47
CA SER A 22 9.02 -3.46 -4.79
C SER A 22 9.14 -3.79 -3.30
N SER A 23 8.05 -4.18 -2.64
CA SER A 23 8.10 -4.67 -1.26
C SER A 23 8.93 -5.94 -1.12
N PHE A 24 8.85 -6.86 -2.09
CA PHE A 24 9.72 -8.05 -2.12
C PHE A 24 11.18 -7.72 -2.40
N ILE A 25 11.46 -6.70 -3.22
CA ILE A 25 12.83 -6.21 -3.43
C ILE A 25 13.40 -5.68 -2.10
N MET A 26 12.63 -4.89 -1.34
CA MET A 26 13.05 -4.44 0.00
C MET A 26 13.34 -5.62 0.92
N ALA A 27 12.49 -6.66 0.91
CA ALA A 27 12.75 -7.88 1.67
C ALA A 27 14.07 -8.55 1.25
N GLY A 28 14.31 -8.68 -0.06
CA GLY A 28 15.57 -9.21 -0.60
C GLY A 28 16.78 -8.45 -0.09
N VAL A 29 16.73 -7.11 -0.08
CA VAL A 29 17.81 -6.26 0.45
C VAL A 29 18.05 -6.52 1.95
N VAL A 30 16.98 -6.59 2.76
CA VAL A 30 17.08 -6.91 4.20
C VAL A 30 17.76 -8.27 4.41
N PHE A 31 17.33 -9.30 3.68
CA PHE A 31 17.92 -10.64 3.79
C PHE A 31 19.39 -10.69 3.33
N ILE A 32 19.76 -9.94 2.29
CA ILE A 32 21.17 -9.82 1.87
C ILE A 32 22.01 -9.20 2.99
N PHE A 33 21.54 -8.11 3.60
CA PHE A 33 22.28 -7.46 4.68
C PHE A 33 22.50 -8.38 5.88
N ILE A 34 21.48 -9.14 6.28
CA ILE A 34 21.58 -10.12 7.36
C ILE A 34 22.54 -11.25 7.00
N THR A 35 22.44 -11.78 5.78
CA THR A 35 23.30 -12.88 5.33
C THR A 35 24.78 -12.48 5.26
N LEU A 36 25.05 -11.23 4.90
CA LEU A 36 26.40 -10.67 4.87
C LEU A 36 26.90 -10.21 6.25
N GLY A 37 26.09 -10.32 7.31
CA GLY A 37 26.44 -9.86 8.65
C GLY A 37 26.61 -8.34 8.76
N ILE A 38 25.99 -7.58 7.85
CA ILE A 38 26.05 -6.12 7.85
C ILE A 38 25.20 -5.62 9.02
N ASN A 39 25.84 -5.00 10.01
CA ASN A 39 25.12 -4.33 11.09
C ASN A 39 24.52 -3.04 10.55
N THR A 40 23.21 -3.06 10.29
CA THR A 40 22.50 -1.90 9.78
C THR A 40 22.12 -0.91 10.86
N GLY A 41 22.00 -1.33 12.13
CA GLY A 41 21.43 -0.57 13.24
C GLY A 41 22.14 0.73 13.54
N PHE A 42 21.88 1.75 12.73
CA PHE A 42 22.58 3.03 12.78
C PHE A 42 22.44 3.71 14.15
N LEU A 43 21.25 3.65 14.75
CA LEU A 43 21.01 4.24 16.07
C LEU A 43 21.66 3.44 17.20
N ASP A 44 21.73 2.11 17.05
CA ASP A 44 22.40 1.23 18.01
C ASP A 44 23.93 1.43 17.95
N LEU A 45 24.48 1.61 16.75
CA LEU A 45 25.89 1.95 16.54
C LEU A 45 26.27 3.31 17.13
N MET A 46 25.31 4.25 17.20
CA MET A 46 25.49 5.57 17.81
C MET A 46 25.10 5.61 19.29
N GLU A 47 24.77 4.47 19.91
CA GLU A 47 24.30 4.35 21.30
C GLU A 47 23.09 5.26 21.62
N MET A 48 22.26 5.59 20.62
CA MET A 48 21.13 6.51 20.74
C MET A 48 19.82 5.79 21.10
N ALA A 49 19.83 5.03 22.20
CA ALA A 49 18.69 4.23 22.64
C ALA A 49 17.38 5.05 22.80
N TYR A 50 17.49 6.31 23.21
CA TYR A 50 16.36 7.23 23.31
C TYR A 50 15.64 7.45 21.97
N LEU A 51 16.39 7.64 20.87
CA LEU A 51 15.80 7.85 19.55
C LEU A 51 15.10 6.60 19.04
N THR A 52 15.69 5.42 19.27
CA THR A 52 15.07 4.13 18.94
C THR A 52 13.71 3.97 19.64
N ASN A 53 13.63 4.33 20.92
CA ASN A 53 12.40 4.26 21.72
C ASN A 53 11.28 5.18 21.25
N ILE A 54 11.60 6.27 20.53
CA ILE A 54 10.60 7.21 19.98
C ILE A 54 10.27 6.85 18.53
N LEU A 55 11.28 6.57 17.72
CA LEU A 55 11.13 6.36 16.28
C LEU A 55 10.33 5.09 15.99
N ARG A 56 10.58 4.00 16.74
CA ARG A 56 9.87 2.73 16.59
C ARG A 56 8.35 2.90 16.74
N PRO A 57 7.80 3.37 17.88
CA PRO A 57 6.36 3.56 18.02
C PRO A 57 5.81 4.62 17.04
N ALA A 58 6.57 5.66 16.70
CA ALA A 58 6.13 6.66 15.73
C ALA A 58 5.91 6.05 14.34
N LEU A 59 6.86 5.25 13.84
CA LEU A 59 6.74 4.58 12.54
C LEU A 59 5.63 3.51 12.54
N TYR A 60 5.42 2.81 13.66
CA TYR A 60 4.26 1.94 13.81
C TYR A 60 2.93 2.69 13.75
N LEU A 61 2.81 3.82 14.45
CA LEU A 61 1.60 4.65 14.42
C LEU A 61 1.35 5.23 13.02
N ILE A 62 2.40 5.63 12.30
CA ILE A 62 2.31 6.08 10.92
C ILE A 62 1.81 4.93 10.02
N ALA A 63 2.41 3.74 10.11
CA ALA A 63 1.97 2.58 9.33
C ALA A 63 0.51 2.20 9.63
N LEU A 64 0.11 2.23 10.90
CA LEU A 64 -1.27 2.01 11.32
C LEU A 64 -2.21 3.08 10.73
N SER A 65 -1.79 4.34 10.69
CA SER A 65 -2.59 5.43 10.11
C SER A 65 -2.87 5.20 8.62
N PHE A 66 -1.96 4.59 7.86
CA PHE A 66 -2.19 4.27 6.44
C PHE A 66 -3.36 3.31 6.24
N LEU A 67 -3.53 2.34 7.14
CA LEU A 67 -4.67 1.42 7.12
C LEU A 67 -5.99 2.17 7.31
N PHE A 68 -6.02 3.21 8.15
CA PHE A 68 -7.21 4.05 8.34
C PHE A 68 -7.46 4.97 7.16
N VAL A 69 -6.41 5.61 6.62
CA VAL A 69 -6.51 6.52 5.45
C VAL A 69 -7.16 5.82 4.27
N SER A 70 -6.88 4.53 4.08
CA SER A 70 -7.46 3.69 3.02
C SER A 70 -8.99 3.74 2.93
N ARG A 71 -9.66 3.79 4.08
CA ARG A 71 -11.14 3.82 4.14
C ARG A 71 -11.65 5.14 3.60
N PHE A 72 -10.97 6.23 3.94
CA PHE A 72 -11.33 7.56 3.44
C PHE A 72 -11.05 7.73 1.95
N VAL A 73 -10.15 6.94 1.35
CA VAL A 73 -9.90 6.97 -0.10
C VAL A 73 -11.18 6.63 -0.87
N ASP A 74 -11.85 5.52 -0.53
CA ASP A 74 -13.10 5.16 -1.21
C ASP A 74 -14.20 6.16 -0.95
N GLU A 75 -14.34 6.60 0.30
CA GLU A 75 -15.38 7.56 0.65
C GLU A 75 -15.22 8.88 -0.09
N LYS A 76 -13.99 9.37 -0.24
CA LYS A 76 -13.72 10.66 -0.86
C LYS A 76 -13.65 10.59 -2.38
N ILE A 77 -13.17 9.48 -2.94
CA ILE A 77 -12.96 9.34 -4.38
C ILE A 77 -14.17 8.69 -5.07
N LEU A 78 -14.70 7.61 -4.50
CA LEU A 78 -15.72 6.76 -5.13
C LEU A 78 -17.17 7.18 -4.80
N LYS A 79 -17.42 7.93 -3.72
CA LYS A 79 -18.78 8.45 -3.43
C LYS A 79 -19.12 9.75 -4.17
N ASN A 80 -18.22 10.29 -5.01
CA ASN A 80 -18.50 11.48 -5.80
C ASN A 80 -19.55 11.19 -6.89
N LYS A 81 -20.28 12.23 -7.30
CA LYS A 81 -21.12 12.16 -8.50
C LYS A 81 -20.21 12.21 -9.72
N PHE A 82 -20.34 11.24 -10.61
CA PHE A 82 -19.59 11.17 -11.85
C PHE A 82 -20.44 11.64 -13.01
N SER A 83 -19.90 12.55 -13.81
CA SER A 83 -20.59 13.11 -14.98
C SER A 83 -20.30 12.32 -16.25
N SER A 84 -19.23 11.52 -16.26
CA SER A 84 -18.80 10.72 -17.41
C SER A 84 -18.19 9.37 -17.00
N GLN A 85 -18.21 8.41 -17.92
CA GLN A 85 -17.53 7.12 -17.72
C GLN A 85 -16.01 7.29 -17.50
N ASP A 86 -15.41 8.31 -18.11
CA ASP A 86 -13.99 8.60 -17.97
C ASP A 86 -13.62 9.06 -16.55
N GLU A 87 -14.49 9.83 -15.90
CA GLU A 87 -14.31 10.21 -14.50
C GLU A 87 -14.39 9.00 -13.57
N ILE A 88 -15.32 8.07 -13.83
CA ILE A 88 -15.43 6.81 -13.06
C ILE A 88 -14.13 6.00 -13.16
N LEU A 89 -13.64 5.80 -14.39
CA LEU A 89 -12.41 5.03 -14.62
C LEU A 89 -11.18 5.68 -13.99
N LYS A 90 -11.08 7.01 -14.06
CA LYS A 90 -10.01 7.76 -13.37
C LYS A 90 -10.10 7.59 -11.86
N ALA A 91 -11.31 7.70 -11.29
CA ALA A 91 -11.52 7.55 -9.86
C ALA A 91 -11.16 6.14 -9.35
N LEU A 92 -11.55 5.09 -10.09
CA LEU A 92 -11.18 3.70 -9.78
C LEU A 92 -9.67 3.46 -9.88
N LEU A 93 -9.03 3.99 -10.93
CA LEU A 93 -7.57 3.94 -11.08
C LEU A 93 -6.88 4.63 -9.90
N TYR A 94 -7.25 5.88 -9.57
CA TYR A 94 -6.64 6.61 -8.47
C TYR A 94 -6.87 5.94 -7.12
N SER A 95 -8.09 5.49 -6.82
CA SER A 95 -8.37 4.78 -5.56
C SER A 95 -7.50 3.53 -5.44
N SER A 96 -7.45 2.71 -6.49
CA SER A 96 -6.64 1.48 -6.50
C SER A 96 -5.15 1.77 -6.31
N THR A 97 -4.61 2.77 -7.03
CA THR A 97 -3.20 3.16 -6.94
C THR A 97 -2.85 3.73 -5.57
N ILE A 98 -3.67 4.63 -5.00
CA ILE A 98 -3.42 5.22 -3.69
C ILE A 98 -3.42 4.13 -2.62
N LYS A 99 -4.41 3.22 -2.67
CA LYS A 99 -4.45 2.09 -1.75
C LYS A 99 -3.24 1.18 -1.92
N GLY A 100 -2.85 0.83 -3.15
CA GLY A 100 -1.62 0.07 -3.38
C GLY A 100 -0.39 0.74 -2.76
N ALA A 101 -0.25 2.06 -2.93
CA ALA A 101 0.86 2.83 -2.38
C ALA A 101 0.85 2.86 -0.84
N LEU A 102 -0.31 3.03 -0.20
CA LEU A 102 -0.43 2.97 1.26
C LEU A 102 0.03 1.63 1.85
N GLY A 103 -0.19 0.54 1.09
CA GLY A 103 0.30 -0.78 1.46
C GLY A 103 1.82 -0.85 1.42
N GLU A 104 2.39 -0.46 0.29
CA GLU A 104 3.85 -0.43 0.08
C GLU A 104 4.57 0.44 1.12
N LEU A 105 3.99 1.60 1.48
CA LEU A 105 4.52 2.48 2.52
C LEU A 105 4.64 1.79 3.89
N CYS A 106 3.81 0.78 4.18
CA CYS A 106 3.99 -0.03 5.40
C CYS A 106 5.30 -0.83 5.34
N ALA A 107 5.59 -1.50 4.21
CA ALA A 107 6.85 -2.22 4.03
C ALA A 107 8.05 -1.27 4.05
N LEU A 108 7.92 -0.08 3.45
CA LEU A 108 8.94 0.96 3.50
C LEU A 108 9.23 1.42 4.94
N ASN A 109 8.20 1.62 5.77
CA ASN A 109 8.40 1.94 7.19
C ASN A 109 9.12 0.81 7.94
N GLY A 110 8.78 -0.45 7.66
CA GLY A 110 9.51 -1.60 8.21
C GLY A 110 10.96 -1.64 7.76
N PHE A 111 11.22 -1.31 6.50
CA PHE A 111 12.57 -1.26 5.95
C PHE A 111 13.40 -0.16 6.63
N ILE A 112 12.81 1.04 6.77
CA ILE A 112 13.43 2.16 7.50
C ILE A 112 13.73 1.76 8.96
N LEU A 113 12.80 1.09 9.65
CA LEU A 113 13.04 0.60 11.01
C LEU A 113 14.19 -0.40 11.07
N PHE A 114 14.28 -1.32 10.12
CA PHE A 114 15.40 -2.25 10.05
C PHE A 114 16.75 -1.54 9.80
N ILE A 115 16.77 -0.49 8.97
CA ILE A 115 17.98 0.32 8.80
C ILE A 115 18.35 1.05 10.09
N PHE A 116 17.39 1.56 10.87
CA PHE A 116 17.75 2.29 12.10
C PHE A 116 18.09 1.39 13.29
N THR A 117 17.41 0.25 13.42
CA THR A 117 17.46 -0.61 14.62
C THR A 117 18.16 -1.95 14.39
N GLY A 118 18.42 -2.33 13.13
CA GLY A 118 18.92 -3.68 12.80
C GLY A 118 17.93 -4.81 13.08
N ASN A 119 16.71 -4.51 13.56
CA ASN A 119 15.79 -5.53 14.02
C ASN A 119 14.94 -6.10 12.87
N LEU A 120 15.23 -7.34 12.48
CA LEU A 120 14.49 -8.06 11.43
C LEU A 120 12.98 -8.17 11.74
N TRP A 121 12.60 -8.31 13.00
CA TRP A 121 11.19 -8.51 13.37
C TRP A 121 10.32 -7.30 13.05
N ASP A 122 10.87 -6.09 13.19
CA ASP A 122 10.16 -4.86 12.84
C ASP A 122 9.82 -4.83 11.35
N PHE A 123 10.79 -5.21 10.52
CA PHE A 123 10.60 -5.33 9.09
C PHE A 123 9.58 -6.41 8.74
N LEU A 124 9.74 -7.63 9.26
CA LEU A 124 8.84 -8.75 8.92
C LEU A 124 7.39 -8.47 9.30
N LEU A 125 7.14 -7.80 10.43
CA LEU A 125 5.80 -7.43 10.84
C LEU A 125 5.16 -6.47 9.83
N LEU A 126 5.83 -5.36 9.52
CA LEU A 126 5.27 -4.33 8.64
C LEU A 126 5.26 -4.76 7.16
N PHE A 127 6.20 -5.59 6.74
CA PHE A 127 6.19 -6.26 5.45
C PHE A 127 4.97 -7.18 5.32
N SER A 128 4.68 -7.99 6.34
CA SER A 128 3.49 -8.86 6.34
C SER A 128 2.19 -8.05 6.28
N VAL A 129 2.11 -6.94 7.02
CA VAL A 129 0.98 -6.01 6.94
C VAL A 129 0.84 -5.43 5.54
N SER A 130 1.94 -4.96 4.93
CA SER A 130 1.96 -4.47 3.54
C SER A 130 1.42 -5.51 2.56
N LEU A 131 1.89 -6.76 2.64
CA LEU A 131 1.43 -7.84 1.74
C LEU A 131 -0.06 -8.13 1.91
N ILE A 132 -0.53 -8.33 3.15
CA ILE A 132 -1.94 -8.60 3.44
C ILE A 132 -2.80 -7.46 2.89
N TYR A 133 -2.39 -6.22 3.15
CA TYR A 133 -3.13 -5.05 2.74
C TYR A 133 -3.09 -4.83 1.22
N GLY A 134 -1.96 -5.10 0.56
CA GLY A 134 -1.80 -5.06 -0.89
C GLY A 134 -2.66 -6.10 -1.60
N ILE A 135 -2.74 -7.33 -1.07
CA ILE A 135 -3.63 -8.38 -1.57
C ILE A 135 -5.10 -8.01 -1.35
N TYR A 136 -5.43 -7.50 -0.16
CA TYR A 136 -6.79 -7.11 0.18
C TYR A 136 -7.33 -6.01 -0.73
N ASN A 137 -6.51 -4.99 -1.01
CA ASN A 137 -6.89 -3.83 -1.83
C ASN A 137 -6.51 -3.97 -3.31
N PHE A 138 -6.02 -5.13 -3.74
CA PHE A 138 -5.65 -5.34 -5.14
C PHE A 138 -6.86 -5.08 -6.05
N PRO A 139 -6.72 -4.36 -7.18
CA PRO A 139 -7.85 -4.04 -8.06
C PRO A 139 -8.46 -5.33 -8.60
N ARG A 140 -9.71 -5.60 -8.22
CA ARG A 140 -10.47 -6.76 -8.70
C ARG A 140 -11.33 -6.34 -9.89
N LYS A 141 -11.24 -7.10 -10.97
CA LYS A 141 -12.04 -6.87 -12.18
C LYS A 141 -13.54 -6.85 -11.87
N THR A 142 -14.02 -7.79 -11.06
CA THR A 142 -15.44 -7.90 -10.68
C THR A 142 -15.93 -6.63 -9.98
N PHE A 143 -15.17 -6.13 -9.00
CA PHE A 143 -15.51 -4.88 -8.31
C PHE A 143 -15.60 -3.69 -9.27
N TRP A 144 -14.68 -3.56 -10.22
CA TRP A 144 -14.72 -2.48 -11.21
C TRP A 144 -15.95 -2.58 -12.11
N GLU A 145 -16.28 -3.77 -12.60
CA GLU A 145 -17.46 -3.99 -13.44
C GLU A 145 -18.77 -3.71 -12.68
N ASP A 146 -18.86 -4.18 -11.43
CA ASP A 146 -20.02 -3.96 -10.57
C ASP A 146 -20.20 -2.49 -10.21
N PHE A 147 -19.11 -1.78 -9.90
CA PHE A 147 -19.14 -0.35 -9.59
C PHE A 147 -19.55 0.51 -10.79
N ILE A 148 -19.00 0.22 -11.98
CA ILE A 148 -19.41 0.94 -13.20
C ILE A 148 -20.89 0.70 -13.50
N ARG A 149 -21.38 -0.53 -13.26
CA ARG A 149 -22.79 -0.88 -13.42
C ARG A 149 -23.68 -0.18 -12.40
N SER A 150 -23.28 -0.10 -11.12
CA SER A 150 -24.06 0.57 -10.08
C SER A 150 -24.22 2.05 -10.38
N VAL A 151 -23.13 2.74 -10.76
CA VAL A 151 -23.17 4.16 -11.13
C VAL A 151 -24.05 4.39 -12.36
N LYS A 152 -23.97 3.54 -13.39
CA LYS A 152 -24.83 3.65 -14.60
C LYS A 152 -26.32 3.44 -14.31
N THR A 153 -26.65 2.57 -13.35
CA THR A 153 -28.04 2.23 -13.00
C THR A 153 -28.62 3.14 -11.91
N GLY A 154 -27.81 4.05 -11.34
CA GLY A 154 -28.20 4.85 -10.18
C GLY A 154 -28.40 4.03 -8.91
N ALA A 155 -27.94 2.77 -8.90
CA ALA A 155 -28.00 1.91 -7.74
C ALA A 155 -26.97 2.35 -6.69
N VAL A 156 -27.30 2.21 -5.41
CA VAL A 156 -26.41 2.55 -4.29
C VAL A 156 -25.09 1.77 -4.45
N ASN A 157 -23.97 2.48 -4.32
CA ASN A 157 -22.62 1.93 -4.50
C ASN A 157 -22.42 0.64 -3.68
N PRO A 158 -21.88 -0.43 -4.27
CA PRO A 158 -21.45 -1.60 -3.51
C PRO A 158 -20.27 -1.16 -2.63
N SER A 159 -20.52 -1.05 -1.32
CA SER A 159 -19.49 -0.80 -0.30
C SER A 159 -18.62 -2.03 -0.09
#